data_AF-A0A365T2W4-F1
#
_entry.id   AF-A0A365T2W4-F1
#
_cell.length_a   1.000
_cell.length_b   1.000
_cell.length_c   1.000
_cell.angle_alpha   90.00
_cell.angle_beta   90.00
_cell.angle_gamma   90.00
#
_symmetry.space_group_name_H-M   'P 1'
#
loop_
_entity.id
_entity.type
_entity.pdbx_description
1 polymer ?
#
loop_
_entity_poly.entity_id
_entity_poly.type
_entity_poly.pdbx_seq_one_letter_code
_entity_poly.pdbx_strand_id
1 'polypeptide(L)'
;IDRVVARETDHVMPFVWVSEGDFETLTTALEGDSSVANIELLADLEEERFYQMEWVDKSQIIGYMLREEDATVQRATAHDEQWTLRVLFPERDGISTTSQYAKEHGFTLDVSRIYDVDRAQRV
;
A
#
# COMPACT_ATOMS: atom_id res chain seq x y z
N ILE A 1 5.27 8.28 -19.20
CA ILE A 1 5.78 7.69 -17.95
C ILE A 1 5.68 8.81 -16.93
N ASP A 2 4.58 8.87 -16.20
CA ASP A 2 4.43 9.91 -15.17
C ASP A 2 5.11 9.43 -13.89
N ARG A 3 6.11 10.21 -13.48
CA ARG A 3 6.90 10.00 -12.27
C ARG A 3 6.41 11.02 -11.26
N VAL A 4 5.79 10.58 -10.16
CA VAL A 4 5.43 11.47 -9.05
C VAL A 4 6.54 11.46 -8.02
N VAL A 5 7.04 12.65 -7.70
CA VAL A 5 8.03 12.90 -6.64
C VAL A 5 7.25 13.27 -5.38
N ALA A 6 7.46 12.50 -4.30
CA ALA A 6 6.89 12.79 -3.00
C ALA A 6 7.44 14.12 -2.46
N ARG A 7 6.55 14.98 -1.96
CA ARG A 7 6.90 16.09 -1.08
C ARG A 7 7.19 15.53 0.31
N GLU A 8 8.11 16.14 1.04
CA GLU A 8 8.32 15.83 2.46
C GLU A 8 7.05 16.15 3.25
N THR A 9 6.30 15.11 3.55
CA THR A 9 5.27 15.06 4.58
C THR A 9 5.58 13.83 5.41
N ASP A 10 5.45 13.92 6.74
CA ASP A 10 5.60 12.78 7.66
C ASP A 10 4.57 11.67 7.42
N HIS A 11 3.74 11.81 6.39
CA HIS A 11 2.65 10.93 5.98
C HIS A 11 2.86 10.43 4.55
N VAL A 12 2.62 9.14 4.34
CA VAL A 12 2.63 8.51 3.01
C VAL A 12 1.34 8.90 2.30
N MET A 13 1.48 9.48 1.10
CA MET A 13 0.36 9.86 0.23
C MET A 13 0.27 8.89 -0.96
N PRO A 14 -0.39 7.73 -0.81
CA PRO A 14 -0.58 6.80 -1.92
C PRO A 14 -1.58 7.35 -2.95
N PHE A 15 -1.32 6.95 -4.19
CA PHE A 15 -2.23 7.08 -5.31
C PHE A 15 -2.68 5.67 -5.70
N VAL A 16 -3.96 5.36 -5.53
CA VAL A 16 -4.47 3.99 -5.62
C VAL A 16 -5.54 3.88 -6.71
N TRP A 17 -5.28 2.99 -7.67
CA TRP A 17 -6.30 2.52 -8.61
C TRP A 17 -7.04 1.34 -7.99
N VAL A 18 -8.37 1.45 -7.97
CA VAL A 18 -9.27 0.39 -7.53
C VAL A 18 -10.02 -0.08 -8.77
N SER A 19 -9.84 -1.36 -9.10
CA SER A 19 -10.52 -2.04 -10.20
C SER A 19 -11.38 -3.16 -9.63
N GLU A 20 -12.62 -3.29 -10.12
CA GLU A 20 -13.61 -4.31 -9.71
C GLU A 20 -14.09 -4.21 -8.23
N GLY A 21 -15.40 -4.29 -8.01
CA GLY A 21 -16.01 -4.30 -6.67
C GLY A 21 -17.14 -3.28 -6.49
N ASP A 22 -17.71 -3.23 -5.29
CA ASP A 22 -18.66 -2.19 -4.91
C ASP A 22 -17.90 -0.94 -4.44
N PHE A 23 -17.79 0.03 -5.34
CA PHE A 23 -17.05 1.26 -5.09
C PHE A 23 -17.67 2.14 -4.01
N GLU A 24 -18.99 2.11 -3.81
CA GLU A 24 -19.63 2.88 -2.74
C GLU A 24 -19.29 2.27 -1.39
N THR A 25 -19.41 0.95 -1.27
CA THR A 25 -19.02 0.21 -0.06
C THR A 25 -17.54 0.44 0.26
N LEU A 26 -16.65 0.42 -0.74
CA LEU A 26 -15.24 0.71 -0.55
C LEU A 26 -14.99 2.14 -0.08
N THR A 27 -15.65 3.12 -0.69
CA THR A 27 -15.48 4.53 -0.31
C THR A 27 -15.89 4.73 1.15
N THR A 28 -17.04 4.19 1.55
CA THR A 28 -17.50 4.23 2.94
C THR A 28 -16.54 3.51 3.89
N ALA A 29 -15.98 2.37 3.48
CA ALA A 29 -14.99 1.64 4.29
C ALA A 29 -13.72 2.46 4.50
N LEU A 30 -13.22 3.12 3.44
CA LEU A 30 -12.05 3.99 3.52
C LEU A 30 -12.34 5.22 4.41
N GLU A 31 -13.48 5.90 4.22
CA GLU A 31 -13.86 7.05 5.04
C GLU A 31 -14.02 6.72 6.54
N GLY A 32 -14.39 5.47 6.85
CA GLY A 32 -14.49 4.97 8.23
C GLY A 32 -13.19 4.43 8.82
N ASP A 33 -12.15 4.22 8.00
CA ASP A 33 -10.91 3.58 8.43
C ASP A 33 -9.92 4.61 9.02
N SER A 34 -9.71 4.52 10.34
CA SER A 34 -8.75 5.34 11.08
C SER A 34 -7.28 5.27 10.62
N SER A 35 -6.93 4.33 9.74
CA SER A 35 -5.61 4.18 9.13
C SER A 35 -5.42 5.04 7.88
N VAL A 36 -6.49 5.65 7.38
CA VAL A 36 -6.46 6.60 6.26
C VAL A 36 -7.14 7.92 6.62
N ALA A 37 -6.68 9.00 6.00
CA ALA A 37 -7.21 10.34 6.13
C ALA A 37 -7.21 11.02 4.76
N ASN A 38 -7.90 12.16 4.64
CA ASN A 38 -7.86 13.02 3.46
C ASN A 38 -8.07 12.27 2.13
N ILE A 39 -9.07 11.38 2.08
CA ILE A 39 -9.41 10.64 0.86
C ILE A 39 -10.04 11.59 -0.15
N GLU A 40 -9.53 11.56 -1.37
CA GLU A 40 -10.00 12.32 -2.52
C GLU A 40 -10.13 11.40 -3.73
N LEU A 41 -11.32 11.38 -4.36
CA LEU A 41 -11.54 10.70 -5.63
C LEU A 41 -11.07 11.59 -6.78
N LEU A 42 -9.96 11.22 -7.41
CA LEU A 42 -9.34 11.97 -8.50
C LEU A 42 -9.91 11.60 -9.88
N ALA A 43 -10.38 10.35 -10.06
CA ALA A 43 -11.05 9.92 -11.29
C ALA A 43 -12.08 8.81 -11.01
N ASP A 44 -13.21 8.89 -11.72
CA ASP A 44 -14.28 7.89 -11.72
C ASP A 44 -14.47 7.38 -13.16
N LEU A 45 -14.12 6.12 -13.40
CA LEU A 45 -14.27 5.40 -14.67
C LEU A 45 -15.26 4.26 -14.47
N GLU A 46 -15.88 3.77 -15.55
CA GLU A 46 -16.92 2.72 -15.47
C GLU A 46 -16.48 1.46 -14.70
N GLU A 47 -15.20 1.08 -14.80
CA GLU A 47 -14.66 -0.13 -14.18
C GLU A 47 -13.59 0.15 -13.11
N GLU A 48 -13.22 1.42 -12.91
CA GLU A 48 -12.09 1.79 -12.06
C GLU A 48 -12.27 3.16 -11.39
N ARG A 49 -11.80 3.27 -10.15
CA ARG A 49 -11.70 4.56 -9.45
C ARG A 49 -10.27 4.83 -9.02
N PHE A 50 -9.89 6.11 -9.11
CA PHE A 50 -8.56 6.57 -8.71
C PHE A 50 -8.65 7.47 -7.49
N TYR A 51 -8.05 7.05 -6.39
CA TYR A 51 -8.04 7.78 -5.14
C TYR A 51 -6.65 8.32 -4.82
N GLN A 52 -6.63 9.51 -4.24
CA GLN A 52 -5.55 10.00 -3.40
C GLN A 52 -6.00 9.91 -1.96
N MET A 53 -5.11 9.52 -1.05
CA MET A 53 -5.39 9.51 0.38
C MET A 53 -4.09 9.71 1.16
N GLU A 54 -4.19 9.99 2.45
CA GLU A 54 -3.08 10.00 3.39
C GLU A 54 -3.18 8.79 4.30
N TRP A 55 -2.07 8.09 4.53
CA TRP A 55 -2.04 7.01 5.50
C TRP A 55 -1.55 7.51 6.87
N VAL A 56 -2.40 7.40 7.89
CA VAL A 56 -2.13 7.80 9.29
C VAL A 56 -1.39 6.72 10.07
N ASP A 57 -0.80 7.07 11.23
CA ASP A 57 0.16 6.39 12.14
C ASP A 57 0.41 4.86 12.03
N LYS A 58 -0.55 4.04 11.61
CA LYS A 58 -0.31 2.63 11.25
C LYS A 58 0.46 2.44 9.93
N SER A 59 0.73 3.54 9.23
CA SER A 59 1.48 3.60 7.97
C SER A 59 3.00 3.56 8.13
N GLN A 60 3.53 3.58 9.37
CA GLN A 60 4.97 3.58 9.62
C GLN A 60 5.68 2.38 9.00
N ILE A 61 5.06 1.20 9.00
CA ILE A 61 5.61 0.01 8.33
C ILE A 61 5.74 0.22 6.82
N ILE A 62 4.79 0.93 6.21
CA ILE A 62 4.84 1.22 4.78
C ILE A 62 5.85 2.32 4.49
N GLY A 63 5.92 3.35 5.33
CA GLY A 63 6.98 4.35 5.28
C GLY A 63 8.37 3.74 5.42
N TYR A 64 8.53 2.73 6.28
CA TYR A 64 9.76 1.96 6.44
C TYR A 64 10.08 1.18 5.16
N MET A 65 9.14 0.40 4.63
CA MET A 65 9.31 -0.34 3.38
C MET A 65 9.76 0.59 2.22
N LEU A 66 9.12 1.75 2.08
CA LEU A 66 9.41 2.67 0.97
C LEU A 66 10.75 3.41 1.14
N ARG A 67 11.15 3.75 2.37
CA ARG A 67 12.33 4.59 2.63
C ARG A 67 13.59 3.81 2.96
N GLU A 68 13.47 2.78 3.78
CA GLU A 68 14.63 2.03 4.30
C GLU A 68 14.92 0.79 3.44
N GLU A 69 13.91 0.21 2.79
CA GLU A 69 14.03 -1.01 1.99
C GLU A 69 13.92 -0.76 0.47
N ASP A 70 13.81 0.51 0.05
CA ASP A 70 13.59 0.94 -1.34
C ASP A 70 12.45 0.16 -2.03
N ALA A 71 11.47 -0.30 -1.25
CA ALA A 71 10.42 -1.16 -1.73
C ALA A 71 9.40 -0.37 -2.56
N THR A 72 8.70 -1.07 -3.46
CA THR A 72 7.63 -0.48 -4.27
C THR A 72 6.31 -1.21 -3.99
N VAL A 73 5.30 -0.48 -3.52
CA VAL A 73 3.93 -1.01 -3.41
C VAL A 73 3.31 -1.06 -4.81
N GLN A 74 3.10 -2.27 -5.33
CA GLN A 74 2.50 -2.49 -6.65
C GLN A 74 0.97 -2.51 -6.62
N ARG A 75 0.40 -3.00 -5.51
CA ARG A 75 -1.05 -3.06 -5.29
C ARG A 75 -1.33 -2.94 -3.80
N ALA A 76 -2.36 -2.20 -3.45
CA ALA A 76 -2.88 -2.10 -2.09
C ALA A 76 -4.39 -2.26 -2.15
N THR A 77 -4.94 -3.16 -1.34
CA THR A 77 -6.39 -3.35 -1.20
C THR A 77 -6.74 -3.39 0.28
N ALA A 78 -7.76 -2.63 0.67
CA ALA A 78 -8.30 -2.64 2.02
C ALA A 78 -9.60 -3.47 2.05
N HIS A 79 -9.72 -4.38 3.02
CA HIS A 79 -10.93 -5.17 3.28
C HIS A 79 -11.00 -5.49 4.78
N ASP A 80 -12.18 -5.42 5.39
CA ASP A 80 -12.39 -5.70 6.83
C ASP A 80 -11.35 -5.06 7.77
N GLU A 81 -11.06 -3.77 7.60
CA GLU A 81 -10.07 -3.00 8.38
C GLU A 81 -8.61 -3.52 8.25
N GLN A 82 -8.32 -4.32 7.23
CA GLN A 82 -6.99 -4.87 6.97
C GLN A 82 -6.48 -4.49 5.58
N TRP A 83 -5.19 -4.14 5.54
CA TRP A 83 -4.46 -3.89 4.29
C TRP A 83 -3.82 -5.16 3.77
N THR A 84 -4.12 -5.50 2.53
CA THR A 84 -3.36 -6.48 1.75
C THR A 84 -2.50 -5.74 0.73
N LEU A 85 -1.18 -5.91 0.83
CA LEU A 85 -0.21 -5.23 -0.02
C LEU A 85 0.53 -6.24 -0.89
N ARG A 86 0.68 -5.90 -2.17
CA ARG A 86 1.68 -6.52 -3.05
C ARG A 86 2.86 -5.57 -3.14
N VAL A 87 4.00 -5.98 -2.60
CA VAL A 87 5.21 -5.17 -2.51
C VAL A 87 6.35 -5.85 -3.25
N LEU A 88 7.09 -5.07 -4.03
CA LEU A 88 8.36 -5.47 -4.62
C LEU A 88 9.49 -4.96 -3.75
N PHE A 89 10.30 -5.88 -3.22
CA PHE A 89 11.56 -5.54 -2.58
C PHE A 89 12.69 -5.71 -3.58
N PRO A 90 13.60 -4.72 -3.73
CA PRO A 90 14.75 -4.85 -4.60
C PRO A 90 15.77 -5.86 -4.05
N GLU A 91 15.89 -5.95 -2.72
CA GLU A 91 16.77 -6.90 -2.04
C GLU A 91 15.97 -7.98 -1.30
N ARG A 92 16.50 -9.20 -1.25
CA ARG A 92 15.79 -10.39 -0.74
C ARG A 92 15.57 -10.33 0.78
N ASP A 93 16.48 -9.70 1.49
CA ASP A 93 16.44 -9.51 2.94
C ASP A 93 15.43 -8.43 3.37
N GLY A 94 14.98 -7.56 2.46
CA GLY A 94 14.01 -6.50 2.77
C GLY A 94 12.69 -6.99 3.36
N ILE A 95 12.26 -8.22 3.00
CA ILE A 95 11.09 -8.87 3.62
C ILE A 95 11.35 -9.19 5.08
N SER A 96 12.56 -9.67 5.39
CA SER A 96 12.93 -10.11 6.74
C SER A 96 13.16 -8.93 7.68
N THR A 97 13.81 -7.87 7.21
CA THR A 97 14.00 -6.61 7.96
C THR A 97 12.68 -5.91 8.21
N THR A 98 11.80 -5.82 7.21
CA THR A 98 10.43 -5.31 7.39
C THR A 98 9.64 -6.12 8.41
N SER A 99 9.74 -7.45 8.39
CA SER A 99 9.06 -8.32 9.34
C SER A 99 9.58 -8.12 10.78
N GLN A 100 10.88 -7.91 10.93
CA GLN A 100 11.48 -7.58 12.22
C GLN A 100 11.02 -6.20 12.72
N TYR A 101 11.08 -5.18 11.85
CA TYR A 101 10.61 -3.84 12.15
C TYR A 101 9.14 -3.84 12.60
N ALA A 102 8.28 -4.58 11.88
CA ALA A 102 6.87 -4.75 12.21
C ALA A 102 6.68 -5.27 13.64
N LYS A 103 7.43 -6.33 13.99
CA LYS A 103 7.36 -6.95 15.31
C LYS A 103 7.85 -6.02 16.43
N GLU A 104 8.91 -5.27 16.19
CA GLU A 104 9.48 -4.31 17.16
C GLU A 104 8.54 -3.15 17.45
N HIS A 105 7.71 -2.76 16.47
CA HIS A 105 6.79 -1.62 16.57
C HIS A 105 5.33 -2.04 16.80
N GLY A 106 5.06 -3.33 17.02
CA GLY A 106 3.73 -3.85 17.34
C GLY A 106 2.76 -3.96 16.16
N PHE A 107 3.27 -3.96 14.93
CA PHE A 107 2.48 -4.19 13.72
C PHE A 107 2.25 -5.69 13.49
N THR A 108 1.00 -6.05 13.16
CA THR A 108 0.68 -7.40 12.67
C THR A 108 0.95 -7.45 11.18
N LEU A 109 2.04 -8.10 10.78
CA LEU A 109 2.39 -8.37 9.39
C LEU A 109 2.27 -9.88 9.13
N ASP A 110 1.48 -10.27 8.14
CA ASP A 110 1.40 -11.65 7.65
C ASP A 110 1.90 -11.73 6.20
N VAL A 111 2.95 -12.52 5.98
CA VAL A 111 3.54 -12.70 4.65
C VAL A 111 2.89 -13.90 3.98
N SER A 112 1.87 -13.63 3.17
CA SER A 112 1.06 -14.69 2.58
C SER A 112 1.77 -15.44 1.45
N ARG A 113 2.55 -14.72 0.61
CA ARG A 113 3.27 -15.28 -0.54
C ARG A 113 4.54 -14.49 -0.84
N ILE A 114 5.62 -15.19 -1.18
CA ILE A 114 6.87 -14.62 -1.67
C ILE A 114 7.13 -15.13 -3.07
N TYR A 115 7.45 -14.24 -4.00
CA TYR A 115 7.77 -14.56 -5.38
C TYR A 115 9.20 -14.09 -5.69
N ASP A 116 10.06 -14.99 -6.17
CA ASP A 116 11.35 -14.59 -6.73
C ASP A 116 11.14 -14.02 -8.14
N VAL A 117 11.63 -12.79 -8.35
CA VAL A 117 11.47 -12.05 -9.63
C VAL A 117 12.16 -12.78 -10.79
N ASP A 118 13.20 -13.58 -10.50
CA ASP A 118 13.89 -14.43 -11.47
C ASP A 118 12.98 -15.49 -12.14
N ARG A 119 11.77 -15.73 -11.61
CA ARG A 119 10.83 -16.71 -12.17
C ARG A 119 9.61 -16.12 -12.88
N ALA A 120 9.44 -14.79 -12.85
CA ALA A 120 8.23 -14.13 -13.37
C ALA A 120 8.29 -13.75 -14.87
N GLN A 121 9.41 -13.99 -15.57
CA GLN A 121 9.56 -13.69 -17.01
C GLN A 121 8.99 -14.76 -17.97
N ARG A 122 8.11 -15.64 -17.52
CA ARG A 122 7.39 -16.55 -18.43
C ARG A 122 5.94 -16.70 -18.02
N VAL A 123 5.09 -15.80 -18.51
CA VAL A 123 3.82 -16.15 -19.16
C VAL A 123 3.47 -15.07 -20.18
#